data_AF-A0A4Y8IN81-F1
#
_entry.id   AF-A0A4Y8IN81-F1
#
_cell.length_a   1.000
_cell.length_b   1.000
_cell.length_c   1.000
_cell.angle_alpha   90.00
_cell.angle_beta   90.00
_cell.angle_gamma   90.00
#
_symmetry.space_group_name_H-M   'P 1'
#
loop_
_entity.id
_entity.type
_entity.pdbx_description
1 polymer ?
#
loop_
_entity_poly.entity_id
_entity_poly.type
_entity_poly.pdbx_seq_one_letter_code
_entity_poly.pdbx_strand_id
1 'polypeptide(L)'
;MKKEHFKVKGMDTEFVEFRHKEHNILFTRFERIRLAEETVREEARYLYFIYLFRKEHKVTKTKKTNMEMGPYNIICFNKVYHTFEEMVHNLYSILSEYILDQNEVFKCLNMVQKLDPKNYHDKE
;
A
#
# COMPACT_ATOMS: atom_id res chain seq x y z
N MET A 1 9.58 0.35 5.40
CA MET A 1 9.22 -0.94 6.01
C MET A 1 10.04 -2.02 5.33
N LYS A 2 10.39 -3.12 6.04
CA LYS A 2 11.16 -4.22 5.45
C LYS A 2 10.21 -5.27 4.89
N LYS A 3 10.57 -5.94 3.78
CA LYS A 3 9.77 -7.02 3.17
C LYS A 3 9.44 -8.14 4.14
N GLU A 4 10.37 -8.42 5.04
CA GLU A 4 10.24 -9.41 6.11
C GLU A 4 9.02 -9.16 7.02
N HIS A 5 8.58 -7.92 7.19
CA HIS A 5 7.44 -7.60 8.05
C HIS A 5 6.09 -8.03 7.46
N PHE A 6 6.04 -8.30 6.15
CA PHE A 6 4.81 -8.68 5.44
C PHE A 6 4.81 -10.14 4.98
N LYS A 7 5.95 -10.84 5.12
CA LYS A 7 6.06 -12.24 4.70
C LYS A 7 5.25 -13.13 5.65
N VAL A 8 4.27 -13.83 5.11
CA VAL A 8 3.60 -14.93 5.79
C VAL A 8 4.11 -16.24 5.17
N LYS A 9 4.61 -17.16 6.00
CA LYS A 9 5.19 -18.43 5.51
C LYS A 9 4.13 -19.21 4.72
N GLY A 10 4.44 -19.52 3.47
CA GLY A 10 3.54 -20.28 2.58
C GLY A 10 2.48 -19.46 1.85
N MET A 11 2.53 -18.12 1.92
CA MET A 11 1.63 -17.23 1.16
C MET A 11 2.44 -16.30 0.26
N ASP A 12 1.97 -16.09 -0.97
CA ASP A 12 2.52 -15.07 -1.85
C ASP A 12 2.07 -13.67 -1.40
N THR A 13 3.04 -12.86 -0.96
CA THR A 13 2.83 -11.50 -0.45
C THR A 13 3.83 -10.54 -1.06
N GLU A 14 3.34 -9.43 -1.63
CA GLU A 14 4.16 -8.36 -2.17
C GLU A 14 3.69 -7.00 -1.65
N PHE A 15 4.60 -6.04 -1.58
CA PHE A 15 4.26 -4.67 -1.19
C PHE A 15 5.12 -3.64 -1.89
N VAL A 16 4.58 -2.44 -2.00
CA VAL A 16 5.24 -1.25 -2.54
C VAL A 16 5.00 -0.12 -1.54
N GLU A 17 6.08 0.51 -1.07
CA GLU A 17 6.02 1.72 -0.25
C GLU A 17 6.50 2.90 -1.08
N PHE A 18 5.69 3.95 -1.13
CA PHE A 18 6.00 5.22 -1.80
C PHE A 18 5.91 6.34 -0.78
N ARG A 19 6.99 7.13 -0.65
CA ARG A 19 7.05 8.24 0.30
C ARG A 19 7.18 9.54 -0.46
N HIS A 20 6.28 10.48 -0.17
CA HIS A 20 6.29 11.81 -0.77
C HIS A 20 5.91 12.85 0.28
N LYS A 21 6.86 13.73 0.61
CA LYS A 21 6.73 14.75 1.66
C LYS A 21 6.24 14.12 2.99
N GLU A 22 5.12 14.59 3.52
CA GLU A 22 4.47 14.09 4.74
C GLU A 22 3.65 12.80 4.52
N HIS A 23 3.41 12.40 3.28
CA HIS A 23 2.62 11.23 2.94
C HIS A 23 3.48 9.97 2.80
N ASN A 24 2.98 8.87 3.35
CA ASN A 24 3.48 7.52 3.12
C ASN A 24 2.35 6.68 2.54
N ILE A 25 2.56 6.12 1.35
CA ILE A 25 1.57 5.33 0.63
C ILE A 25 2.08 3.90 0.57
N LEU A 26 1.26 2.97 1.06
CA LEU A 26 1.56 1.56 1.09
C LEU A 26 0.53 0.83 0.22
N PHE A 27 1.05 0.09 -0.75
CA PHE A 27 0.29 -0.84 -1.56
C PHE A 27 0.72 -2.25 -1.19
N THR A 28 -0.23 -3.16 -1.04
CA THR A 28 0.07 -4.56 -0.70
C THR A 28 -0.80 -5.50 -1.52
N ARG A 29 -0.22 -6.65 -1.88
CA ARG A 29 -0.91 -7.81 -2.43
C ARG A 29 -0.76 -8.97 -1.45
N PHE A 30 -1.87 -9.59 -1.10
CA PHE A 30 -1.89 -10.82 -0.31
C PHE A 30 -2.64 -11.91 -1.07
N GLU A 31 -2.05 -13.10 -1.14
CA GLU A 31 -2.77 -14.30 -1.55
C GLU A 31 -3.91 -14.60 -0.56
N ARG A 32 -5.09 -14.93 -1.07
CA ARG A 32 -6.22 -15.33 -0.23
C ARG A 32 -6.03 -16.75 0.27
N ILE A 33 -6.36 -16.98 1.54
CA ILE A 33 -6.42 -18.34 2.10
C ILE A 33 -7.55 -19.08 1.39
N ARG A 34 -7.22 -20.16 0.68
CA ARG A 34 -8.19 -21.04 0.05
C ARG A 34 -8.65 -22.08 1.06
N LEU A 35 -9.93 -22.07 1.40
CA LEU A 35 -10.58 -23.23 2.03
C LEU A 35 -10.93 -24.19 0.88
N ALA A 36 -10.34 -25.40 0.93
CA ALA A 36 -10.41 -26.53 0.00
C ALA A 36 -11.30 -26.44 -1.28
N GLU A 37 -10.69 -26.83 -2.41
CA GLU A 37 -11.27 -27.54 -3.57
C GLU A 37 -12.09 -26.83 -4.66
N GLU A 38 -12.32 -25.52 -4.63
CA GLU A 38 -12.95 -24.85 -5.79
C GLU A 38 -11.94 -24.15 -6.68
N THR A 39 -12.10 -24.31 -8.00
CA THR A 39 -11.40 -23.62 -9.09
C THR A 39 -11.69 -22.12 -9.02
N VAL A 40 -11.10 -21.44 -8.02
CA VAL A 40 -11.15 -19.99 -7.91
C VAL A 40 -10.49 -19.42 -9.16
N ARG A 41 -11.25 -18.66 -9.95
CA ARG A 41 -10.72 -17.91 -11.10
C ARG A 41 -9.46 -17.18 -10.65
N GLU A 42 -8.42 -17.22 -11.47
CA GLU A 42 -7.10 -16.65 -11.15
C GLU A 42 -7.19 -15.19 -10.67
N GLU A 43 -8.16 -14.44 -11.22
CA GLU A 43 -8.54 -13.07 -10.87
C GLU A 43 -8.91 -12.88 -9.38
N ALA A 44 -9.43 -13.90 -8.71
CA ALA A 44 -9.88 -13.84 -7.31
C ALA A 44 -8.85 -14.42 -6.32
N ARG A 45 -7.63 -14.73 -6.77
CA ARG A 45 -6.55 -15.32 -5.95
C ARG A 45 -5.98 -14.34 -4.93
N TYR A 46 -6.02 -13.04 -5.23
CA TYR A 46 -5.34 -12.01 -4.45
C TYR A 46 -6.31 -10.98 -3.87
N LEU A 47 -5.85 -10.28 -2.82
CA LEU A 47 -6.44 -9.04 -2.32
C LEU A 47 -5.40 -7.94 -2.37
N TYR A 48 -5.83 -6.76 -2.78
CA TYR A 48 -4.99 -5.58 -2.92
C TYR A 48 -5.45 -4.51 -1.93
N PHE A 49 -4.52 -4.01 -1.14
CA PHE A 49 -4.82 -2.95 -0.17
C PHE A 49 -4.01 -1.71 -0.48
N ILE A 50 -4.67 -0.56 -0.37
CA ILE A 50 -4.05 0.75 -0.38
C ILE A 50 -4.19 1.32 1.03
N TYR A 51 -3.09 1.80 1.59
CA TYR A 51 -3.07 2.61 2.81
C TYR A 51 -2.32 3.90 2.54
N LEU A 52 -2.90 5.02 2.92
CA LEU A 52 -2.27 6.32 2.82
C LEU A 52 -2.18 6.93 4.20
N PHE A 53 -0.97 7.20 4.63
CA PHE A 53 -0.67 7.76 5.93
C PHE A 53 -0.12 9.17 5.77
N ARG A 54 -0.48 10.07 6.67
CA ARG A 54 0.18 11.37 6.83
C ARG A 54 0.93 11.39 8.15
N LYS A 55 2.19 11.82 8.10
CA LYS A 55 2.98 12.10 9.31
C LYS A 55 2.50 13.41 9.92
N GLU A 56 2.13 13.35 11.19
CA GLU A 56 1.87 14.53 12.01
C GLU A 56 2.77 14.56 13.24
N HIS A 57 2.95 15.77 13.78
CA HIS A 57 3.66 16.01 15.04
C HIS A 57 2.62 16.47 16.07
N LYS A 58 2.40 15.68 17.12
CA LYS A 58 1.58 16.12 18.26
C LYS A 58 2.49 16.60 19.37
N VAL A 59 2.09 17.66 20.05
CA VAL A 59 2.72 18.07 21.31
C VAL A 59 2.29 17.07 22.38
N THR A 60 3.15 16.11 22.67
CA THR A 60 2.94 15.14 23.74
C THR A 60 3.42 15.76 25.06
N LYS A 61 2.46 16.26 25.84
CA LYS A 61 2.56 16.80 27.22
C LYS A 61 2.90 18.30 27.36
N THR A 62 1.93 19.04 27.92
CA THR A 62 2.12 20.31 28.60
C THR A 62 2.63 20.07 30.03
N LYS A 63 3.91 19.73 30.20
CA LYS A 63 4.60 20.01 31.47
C LYS A 63 5.72 21.00 31.19
N LYS A 64 5.65 22.15 31.86
CA LYS A 64 6.58 23.27 31.81
C LYS A 64 8.03 22.75 31.83
N THR A 65 8.67 22.70 30.66
CA THR A 65 10.11 22.88 30.35
C THR A 65 10.69 21.97 29.26
N ASN A 66 10.09 20.83 28.90
CA ASN A 66 10.58 20.00 27.79
C ASN A 66 9.41 19.46 26.94
N MET A 67 9.12 20.10 25.81
CA MET A 67 8.16 19.58 24.83
C MET A 67 8.80 18.43 24.05
N GLU A 68 8.42 17.19 24.34
CA GLU A 68 8.70 16.06 23.44
C GLU A 68 7.67 16.10 22.30
N MET A 69 8.11 16.42 21.07
CA MET A 69 7.31 16.25 19.86
C MET A 69 7.58 14.85 19.28
N GLY A 70 6.63 13.93 19.43
CA GLY A 70 6.69 12.61 18.82
C GLY A 70 6.00 12.59 17.45
N PRO A 71 6.63 12.05 16.37
CA PRO A 71 5.94 11.82 15.12
C PRO A 71 4.93 10.68 15.27
N TYR A 72 3.70 10.87 14.77
CA TYR A 72 2.69 9.82 14.64
C TYR A 72 2.10 9.81 13.24
N ASN A 73 1.62 8.65 12.78
CA ASN A 73 1.00 8.49 11.48
C ASN A 73 -0.52 8.49 11.63
N ILE A 74 -1.21 9.31 10.83
CA ILE A 74 -2.67 9.29 10.70
C ILE A 74 -3.01 8.56 9.40
N ILE A 75 -3.97 7.64 9.44
CA ILE A 75 -4.53 7.03 8.23
C ILE A 75 -5.45 8.06 7.58
N CYS A 76 -5.08 8.52 6.38
CA CYS A 76 -5.87 9.44 5.58
C CYS A 76 -6.80 8.71 4.61
N PHE A 77 -6.39 7.51 4.17
CA PHE A 77 -7.17 6.69 3.25
C PHE A 77 -6.82 5.22 3.43
N ASN A 78 -7.83 4.36 3.31
CA ASN A 78 -7.64 2.93 3.13
C ASN A 78 -8.73 2.35 2.22
N LYS A 79 -8.35 1.43 1.33
CA LYS A 79 -9.31 0.71 0.49
C LYS A 79 -8.77 -0.66 0.09
N VAL A 80 -9.70 -1.58 -0.14
CA VAL A 80 -9.43 -2.96 -0.58
C VAL A 80 -10.03 -3.17 -1.95
N TYR A 81 -9.31 -3.89 -2.80
CA TYR A 81 -9.72 -4.29 -4.14
C TYR A 81 -9.54 -5.80 -4.32
N HIS A 82 -10.40 -6.38 -5.15
CA HIS A 82 -10.38 -7.82 -5.43
C HIS A 82 -9.54 -8.18 -6.65
N THR A 83 -9.27 -7.22 -7.54
CA THR A 83 -8.39 -7.41 -8.70
C THR A 83 -7.37 -6.29 -8.80
N PHE A 84 -6.24 -6.58 -9.46
CA PHE A 84 -5.20 -5.58 -9.71
C PHE A 84 -5.72 -4.47 -10.65
N GLU A 85 -6.46 -4.86 -11.69
CA GLU A 85 -7.03 -3.95 -12.68
C GLU A 85 -8.00 -2.94 -12.02
N GLU A 86 -8.86 -3.40 -11.11
CA GLU A 86 -9.77 -2.51 -10.38
C GLU A 86 -9.00 -1.50 -9.53
N MET A 87 -7.95 -1.96 -8.83
CA MET A 87 -7.10 -1.08 -8.02
C MET A 87 -6.43 0.00 -8.90
N VAL A 88 -5.77 -0.40 -10.00
CA VAL A 88 -5.02 0.52 -10.87
C VAL A 88 -5.94 1.52 -11.55
N HIS A 89 -7.14 1.10 -11.99
CA HIS A 89 -8.10 2.00 -12.63
C HIS A 89 -8.52 3.17 -11.73
N ASN A 90 -8.62 2.93 -10.43
CA ASN A 90 -8.97 3.96 -9.44
C ASN A 90 -7.76 4.75 -8.91
N LEU A 91 -6.55 4.25 -9.15
CA LEU A 91 -5.37 4.70 -8.42
C LEU A 91 -4.95 6.14 -8.76
N TYR A 92 -5.07 6.54 -10.03
CA TYR A 92 -4.73 7.90 -10.45
C TYR A 92 -5.56 8.96 -9.72
N SER A 93 -6.88 8.75 -9.64
CA SER A 93 -7.80 9.65 -8.93
C SER A 93 -7.46 9.73 -7.45
N ILE A 94 -7.24 8.58 -6.80
CA ILE A 94 -6.87 8.55 -5.37
C ILE A 94 -5.56 9.31 -5.13
N LEU A 95 -4.52 9.04 -5.92
CA LEU A 95 -3.21 9.67 -5.72
C LEU A 95 -3.24 11.19 -5.95
N SER A 96 -4.01 11.64 -6.93
CA SER A 96 -4.10 13.06 -7.28
C SER A 96 -4.75 13.92 -6.18
N GLU A 97 -5.49 13.31 -5.26
CA GLU A 97 -6.03 14.02 -4.08
C GLU A 97 -4.95 14.34 -3.04
N TYR A 98 -3.87 13.55 -2.99
CA TYR A 98 -2.82 13.67 -1.94
C TYR A 98 -1.46 14.12 -2.49
N ILE A 99 -1.20 13.93 -3.78
CA ILE A 99 0.04 14.30 -4.46
C ILE A 99 -0.29 15.28 -5.58
N LEU A 100 0.12 16.55 -5.40
CA LEU A 100 -0.11 17.61 -6.38
C LEU A 100 0.87 17.55 -7.57
N ASP A 101 2.05 16.96 -7.37
CA ASP A 101 3.05 16.79 -8.43
C ASP A 101 2.73 15.58 -9.31
N GLN A 102 2.32 15.85 -10.55
CA GLN A 102 1.93 14.80 -11.51
C GLN A 102 3.08 13.83 -11.82
N ASN A 103 4.34 14.27 -11.82
CA ASN A 103 5.47 13.39 -12.07
C ASN A 103 5.61 12.33 -10.96
N GLU A 104 5.36 12.75 -9.72
CA GLU A 104 5.39 11.87 -8.56
C GLU A 104 4.18 10.91 -8.55
N VAL A 105 3.01 11.35 -9.03
CA VAL A 105 1.87 10.47 -9.28
C VAL A 105 2.24 9.37 -10.27
N PHE A 106 2.79 9.72 -11.44
CA PHE A 106 3.19 8.73 -12.45
C PHE A 106 4.27 7.78 -11.95
N LYS A 107 5.25 8.28 -11.20
CA LYS A 107 6.28 7.45 -10.57
C LYS A 107 5.66 6.44 -9.59
N CYS A 108 4.71 6.88 -8.77
CA CYS A 108 3.98 6.00 -7.85
C CYS A 108 3.19 4.92 -8.61
N LEU A 109 2.44 5.31 -9.65
CA LEU A 109 1.70 4.37 -10.52
C LEU A 109 2.60 3.31 -11.14
N ASN A 110 3.78 3.71 -11.65
CA ASN A 110 4.75 2.79 -12.24
C ASN A 110 5.30 1.81 -11.20
N MET A 111 5.52 2.25 -9.95
CA MET A 111 5.98 1.36 -8.89
C MET A 111 4.94 0.29 -8.52
N VAL A 112 3.65 0.63 -8.57
CA VAL A 112 2.54 -0.29 -8.24
C VAL A 112 2.43 -1.46 -9.22
N GLN A 113 2.97 -1.34 -10.44
CA GLN A 113 3.02 -2.46 -11.40
C GLN A 113 3.76 -3.69 -10.84
N LYS A 114 4.63 -3.52 -9.84
CA LYS A 114 5.25 -4.64 -9.12
C LYS A 114 4.27 -5.50 -8.31
N LEU A 115 3.02 -5.09 -8.17
CA LEU A 115 2.00 -5.90 -7.51
C LEU A 115 1.22 -6.78 -8.48
N ASP A 116 1.36 -6.58 -9.78
CA ASP A 116 0.70 -7.45 -10.75
C ASP A 116 1.34 -8.85 -10.72
N PRO A 117 0.60 -9.92 -10.40
CA PRO A 117 1.12 -11.29 -10.48
C PRO A 117 1.62 -11.65 -11.89
N LYS A 118 1.02 -11.08 -12.95
CA LYS A 118 1.43 -11.32 -14.35
C LYS A 118 2.89 -10.99 -14.60
N ASN A 119 3.44 -9.98 -13.91
CA ASN A 119 4.83 -9.55 -14.05
C ASN A 119 5.86 -10.51 -13.42
N TYR A 120 5.41 -11.58 -12.76
CA TYR A 120 6.28 -12.58 -12.12
C TYR A 120 6.22 -13.95 -12.81
N HIS A 121 5.26 -14.17 -13.71
CA HIS A 121 5.08 -15.45 -14.41
C HIS A 121 6.11 -15.69 -15.53
N ASP A 122 6.85 -14.67 -15.98
CA ASP A 122 7.91 -14.79 -17.01
C ASP A 122 9.33 -15.09 -16.45
N LYS A 123 9.43 -15.60 -15.22
CA LYS A 123 10.73 -15.84 -14.55
C LYS A 123 11.04 -17.30 -14.23
N GLU A 124 10.34 -18.25 -14.85
CA GLU A 124 10.63 -19.69 -14.78
C GLU A 124 11.08 -20.26 -16.12
#